data_AF-A0A9P9E3A9-F1
#
_entry.id   AF-A0A9P9E3A9-F1
#
_cell.length_a   1.000
_cell.length_b   1.000
_cell.length_c   1.000
_cell.angle_alpha   90.00
_cell.angle_beta   90.00
_cell.angle_gamma   90.00
#
_symmetry.space_group_name_H-M   'P 1'
#
loop_
_entity.id
_entity.type
_entity.pdbx_description
1 polymer ?
#
loop_
_entity_poly.entity_id
_entity_poly.type
_entity_poly.pdbx_seq_one_letter_code
_entity_poly.pdbx_strand_id
1 'polypeptide(L)'
;MSAFTSPVCEDDKENSYGSYIHRPLHLLARKNLHTILEKIPSIAFQANAKPTITDIYTNSPQTLPTCAPPSISLQYVFETYSMLTRRNFTPRISSPPDLNRAIWYWGLSETHSFNRSHNNICINVVLMVFTLACDRAGYRTPWLAQQSSTRIVPFIEQFVDAFMMQNIPASNNCDKQEKFLDTWNNSEYDVLVLSSDRIDTVLTTAMQWQKSKLKAVSEGLWHPMSFLTQTEEMTKDQFHNHGIIFAWQWMWFFAKLCEANRLKQEHVHWEEDGIEADPDVQMEIDKDERMDMDGEMDFKIYEDEMVEVEEVKESVGSGEDDMRGDVLEDKVNLSNVDWTSPLVRVLISMDDAEEADKVPKVQEMSKVKIPWMNETVAYEMLQMAGIEVMPK
;
A
#
# COMPACT_ATOMS: atom_id res chain seq x y z
N MET A 1 27.60 -61.51 -35.10
CA MET A 1 27.15 -60.26 -34.47
C MET A 1 25.65 -60.38 -34.27
N SER A 2 25.22 -60.77 -33.07
CA SER A 2 23.82 -60.99 -32.71
C SER A 2 23.43 -59.87 -31.74
N ALA A 3 22.41 -59.09 -32.10
CA ALA A 3 21.93 -57.96 -31.32
C ALA A 3 20.98 -58.45 -30.24
N PHE A 4 21.41 -58.38 -28.98
CA PHE A 4 20.54 -58.55 -27.82
C PHE A 4 19.78 -57.24 -27.57
N THR A 5 18.51 -57.19 -27.97
CA THR A 5 17.55 -56.20 -27.50
C THR A 5 17.13 -56.58 -26.08
N SER A 6 17.52 -55.78 -25.09
CA SER A 6 17.04 -55.96 -23.71
C SER A 6 15.52 -55.72 -23.64
N PRO A 7 14.77 -56.52 -22.84
CA PRO A 7 13.36 -56.29 -22.64
C PRO A 7 13.17 -54.97 -21.88
N VAL A 8 12.31 -54.10 -22.41
CA VAL A 8 11.81 -52.92 -21.69
C VAL A 8 10.93 -53.46 -20.56
N CYS A 9 11.39 -53.36 -19.32
CA CYS A 9 10.60 -53.70 -18.14
C CYS A 9 9.39 -52.76 -18.07
N GLU A 10 8.17 -53.32 -18.12
CA GLU A 10 6.89 -52.61 -17.99
C GLU A 10 6.57 -52.17 -16.54
N ASP A 11 7.58 -51.81 -15.74
CA ASP A 11 7.39 -51.52 -14.30
C ASP A 11 6.96 -50.06 -14.00
N ASP A 12 6.77 -49.21 -15.02
CA ASP A 12 6.42 -47.79 -14.82
C ASP A 12 4.89 -47.52 -14.65
N LYS A 13 4.04 -48.56 -14.65
CA LYS A 13 2.58 -48.36 -14.54
C LYS A 13 2.08 -48.12 -13.10
N GLU A 14 2.86 -48.40 -12.07
CA GLU A 14 2.44 -48.20 -10.67
C GLU A 14 2.52 -46.73 -10.19
N ASN A 15 3.33 -45.88 -10.84
CA ASN A 15 3.43 -44.46 -10.47
C ASN A 15 2.24 -43.59 -10.93
N SER A 16 1.31 -44.15 -11.72
CA SER A 16 0.13 -43.41 -12.23
C SER A 16 -0.95 -43.20 -11.14
N TYR A 17 -1.10 -44.13 -10.21
CA TYR A 17 -2.21 -44.10 -9.24
C TYR A 17 -2.06 -43.03 -8.15
N GLY A 18 -0.84 -42.69 -7.74
CA GLY A 18 -0.60 -41.64 -6.73
C GLY A 18 -1.06 -40.25 -7.19
N SER A 19 -1.00 -39.98 -8.49
CA SER A 19 -1.39 -38.68 -9.07
C SER A 19 -2.88 -38.36 -8.89
N TYR A 20 -3.75 -39.38 -8.92
CA TYR A 20 -5.20 -39.19 -8.84
C TYR A 20 -5.68 -38.75 -7.46
N ILE A 21 -5.03 -39.19 -6.39
CA ILE A 21 -5.42 -38.86 -5.00
C ILE A 21 -5.02 -37.42 -4.66
N HIS A 22 -3.89 -36.95 -5.18
CA HIS A 22 -3.35 -35.63 -4.86
C HIS A 22 -3.91 -34.51 -5.72
N ARG A 23 -4.48 -34.80 -6.88
CA ARG A 23 -5.05 -33.78 -7.78
C ARG A 23 -6.15 -32.93 -7.13
N PRO A 24 -7.16 -33.50 -6.43
CA PRO A 24 -8.17 -32.70 -5.73
C PRO A 24 -7.57 -31.79 -4.64
N LEU A 25 -6.60 -32.31 -3.88
CA LEU A 25 -5.91 -31.54 -2.84
C LEU A 25 -5.11 -30.39 -3.43
N HIS A 26 -4.44 -30.60 -4.57
CA HIS A 26 -3.73 -29.56 -5.29
C HIS A 26 -4.67 -28.43 -5.75
N LEU A 27 -5.79 -28.80 -6.36
CA LEU A 27 -6.78 -27.81 -6.83
C LEU A 27 -7.36 -26.99 -5.67
N LEU A 28 -7.66 -27.64 -4.54
CA LEU A 28 -8.12 -26.98 -3.32
C LEU A 28 -7.04 -26.03 -2.77
N ALA A 29 -5.80 -26.51 -2.63
CA ALA A 29 -4.68 -25.69 -2.16
C ALA A 29 -4.45 -24.46 -3.03
N ARG A 30 -4.53 -24.63 -4.36
CA ARG A 30 -4.36 -23.54 -5.32
C ARG A 30 -5.49 -22.51 -5.23
N LYS A 31 -6.74 -22.97 -5.12
CA LYS A 31 -7.91 -22.09 -4.91
C LYS A 31 -7.73 -21.26 -3.63
N ASN A 32 -7.45 -21.92 -2.52
CA ASN A 32 -7.31 -21.26 -1.22
C ASN A 32 -6.11 -20.31 -1.18
N LEU A 33 -4.99 -20.71 -1.78
CA LEU A 33 -3.82 -19.84 -1.91
C LEU A 33 -4.19 -18.56 -2.68
N HIS A 34 -4.85 -18.69 -3.83
CA HIS A 34 -5.27 -17.53 -4.63
C HIS A 34 -6.17 -16.59 -3.82
N THR A 35 -7.20 -17.11 -3.16
CA THR A 35 -8.13 -16.32 -2.32
C THR A 35 -7.41 -15.55 -1.20
N ILE A 36 -6.45 -16.20 -0.52
CA ILE A 36 -5.71 -15.53 0.56
C ILE A 36 -4.76 -14.48 -0.01
N LEU A 37 -3.98 -14.85 -1.03
CA LEU A 37 -2.98 -13.98 -1.63
C LEU A 37 -3.62 -12.77 -2.32
N GLU A 38 -4.86 -12.84 -2.78
CA GLU A 38 -5.60 -11.68 -3.28
C GLU A 38 -5.56 -10.51 -2.29
N LYS A 39 -5.74 -10.80 -0.99
CA LYS A 39 -5.75 -9.79 0.09
C LYS A 39 -4.38 -9.33 0.55
N ILE A 40 -3.31 -10.04 0.17
CA ILE A 40 -1.95 -9.67 0.54
C ILE A 40 -1.34 -8.86 -0.62
N PRO A 41 -0.90 -7.61 -0.39
CA PRO A 41 -0.22 -6.83 -1.41
C PRO A 41 1.14 -7.47 -1.77
N SER A 42 1.51 -7.43 -3.06
CA SER A 42 2.74 -8.07 -3.53
C SER A 42 4.01 -7.52 -2.87
N ILE A 43 3.99 -6.25 -2.43
CA ILE A 43 5.12 -5.60 -1.71
C ILE A 43 5.45 -6.26 -0.36
N ALA A 44 4.55 -7.09 0.19
CA ALA A 44 4.80 -7.83 1.41
C ALA A 44 5.84 -8.96 1.25
N PHE A 45 6.22 -9.30 0.02
CA PHE A 45 7.16 -10.40 -0.30
C PHE A 45 8.50 -9.87 -0.84
N GLN A 46 9.60 -10.61 -0.61
CA GLN A 46 10.98 -10.18 -0.90
C GLN A 46 11.24 -9.76 -2.36
N ALA A 47 10.45 -10.24 -3.32
CA ALA A 47 10.59 -9.92 -4.75
C ALA A 47 9.48 -8.98 -5.27
N ASN A 48 8.69 -8.36 -4.38
CA ASN A 48 7.46 -7.65 -4.73
C ASN A 48 6.50 -8.50 -5.58
N ALA A 49 6.54 -9.83 -5.40
CA ALA A 49 5.81 -10.81 -6.19
C ALA A 49 5.14 -11.81 -5.24
N LYS A 50 3.87 -12.12 -5.51
CA LYS A 50 3.11 -13.09 -4.72
C LYS A 50 3.64 -14.51 -4.99
N PRO A 51 3.83 -15.35 -3.96
CA PRO A 51 4.35 -16.70 -4.14
C PRO A 51 3.35 -17.56 -4.93
N THR A 52 3.87 -18.43 -5.78
CA THR A 52 3.08 -19.43 -6.51
C THR A 52 2.80 -20.66 -5.63
N ILE A 53 1.93 -21.55 -6.10
CA ILE A 53 1.72 -22.83 -5.41
C ILE A 53 3.00 -23.68 -5.37
N THR A 54 3.85 -23.57 -6.39
CA THR A 54 5.15 -24.24 -6.44
C THR A 54 6.09 -23.70 -5.37
N ASP A 55 6.07 -22.38 -5.11
CA ASP A 55 6.84 -21.76 -4.03
C ASP A 55 6.43 -22.31 -2.66
N ILE A 56 5.13 -22.52 -2.44
CA ILE A 56 4.62 -23.12 -1.20
C ILE A 56 5.10 -24.57 -1.06
N TYR A 57 4.99 -25.39 -2.11
CA TYR A 57 5.38 -26.80 -2.07
C TYR A 57 6.89 -27.00 -1.89
N THR A 58 7.69 -26.05 -2.35
CA THR A 58 9.16 -26.13 -2.28
C THR A 58 9.75 -25.34 -1.11
N ASN A 59 8.91 -24.70 -0.28
CA ASN A 59 9.33 -23.77 0.78
C ASN A 59 10.30 -22.70 0.25
N SER A 60 9.99 -22.16 -0.92
CA SER A 60 10.79 -21.14 -1.60
C SER A 60 10.97 -19.91 -0.71
N PRO A 61 12.15 -19.25 -0.73
CA PRO A 61 12.35 -17.97 -0.05
C PRO A 61 11.35 -16.89 -0.44
N GLN A 62 10.69 -17.00 -1.60
CA GLN A 62 9.62 -16.07 -2.02
C GLN A 62 8.40 -16.08 -1.09
N THR A 63 8.24 -17.13 -0.28
CA THR A 63 7.17 -17.22 0.72
C THR A 63 7.47 -16.41 1.99
N LEU A 64 8.70 -15.90 2.12
CA LEU A 64 9.12 -15.11 3.26
C LEU A 64 8.64 -13.66 3.12
N PRO A 65 8.12 -13.06 4.21
CA PRO A 65 7.77 -11.66 4.21
C PRO A 65 9.01 -10.78 4.07
N THR A 66 8.86 -9.61 3.45
CA THR A 66 9.92 -8.60 3.33
C THR A 66 10.36 -8.09 4.70
N CYS A 67 9.40 -7.82 5.58
CA CYS A 67 9.67 -7.32 6.92
C CYS A 67 8.51 -7.76 7.83
N ALA A 68 8.63 -8.95 8.42
CA ALA A 68 7.75 -9.40 9.50
C ALA A 68 8.54 -10.31 10.46
N PRO A 69 8.23 -10.28 11.76
CA PRO A 69 8.80 -11.20 12.74
C PRO A 69 8.52 -12.67 12.35
N PRO A 70 9.41 -13.62 12.68
CA PRO A 70 9.21 -15.04 12.35
C PRO A 70 7.91 -15.63 12.91
N SER A 71 7.39 -15.07 14.01
CA SER A 71 6.11 -15.48 14.61
C SER A 71 4.88 -15.09 13.77
N ILE A 72 5.02 -14.10 12.87
CA ILE A 72 3.96 -13.57 12.00
C ILE A 72 4.25 -14.01 10.55
N SER A 73 4.54 -15.30 10.38
CA SER A 73 4.84 -15.90 9.08
C SER A 73 3.60 -16.03 8.20
N LEU A 74 3.80 -16.37 6.92
CA LEU A 74 2.68 -16.65 6.00
C LEU A 74 1.81 -17.80 6.51
N GLN A 75 2.40 -18.77 7.21
CA GLN A 75 1.68 -19.86 7.85
C GLN A 75 0.71 -19.33 8.91
N TYR A 76 1.14 -18.39 9.77
CA TYR A 76 0.27 -17.77 10.75
C TYR A 76 -0.92 -17.07 10.07
N VAL A 77 -0.69 -16.36 8.97
CA VAL A 77 -1.75 -15.71 8.19
C VAL A 77 -2.75 -16.74 7.66
N PHE A 78 -2.28 -17.88 7.13
CA PHE A 78 -3.17 -18.94 6.66
C PHE A 78 -3.98 -19.55 7.81
N GLU A 79 -3.34 -19.85 8.94
CA GLU A 79 -3.98 -20.46 10.11
C GLU A 79 -5.05 -19.55 10.74
N THR A 80 -4.84 -18.23 10.66
CA THR A 80 -5.73 -17.23 11.26
C THR A 80 -6.63 -16.53 10.25
N TYR A 81 -6.64 -16.96 8.99
CA TYR A 81 -7.35 -16.28 7.91
C TYR A 81 -8.85 -16.12 8.20
N SER A 82 -9.51 -17.14 8.76
CA SER A 82 -10.93 -17.04 9.15
C SER A 82 -11.19 -15.95 10.20
N MET A 83 -10.26 -15.73 11.13
CA MET A 83 -10.35 -14.66 12.12
C MET A 83 -10.09 -13.28 11.51
N LEU A 84 -9.15 -13.19 10.58
CA LEU A 84 -8.85 -11.96 9.81
C LEU A 84 -10.07 -11.53 8.98
N THR A 85 -10.65 -12.47 8.23
CA THR A 85 -11.83 -12.26 7.39
C THR A 85 -13.05 -11.86 8.19
N ARG A 86 -13.34 -12.52 9.33
CA ARG A 86 -14.45 -12.14 10.23
C ARG A 86 -14.35 -10.70 10.76
N ARG A 87 -13.17 -10.09 10.69
CA ARG A 87 -12.91 -8.72 11.13
C ARG A 87 -12.71 -7.75 9.97
N ASN A 88 -12.95 -8.20 8.73
CA ASN A 88 -12.69 -7.44 7.51
C ASN A 88 -11.27 -6.86 7.50
N PHE A 89 -10.30 -7.64 7.99
CA PHE A 89 -8.89 -7.25 8.04
C PHE A 89 -8.62 -5.92 8.75
N THR A 90 -9.54 -5.46 9.62
CA THR A 90 -9.41 -4.19 10.33
C THR A 90 -8.85 -4.47 11.73
N PRO A 91 -7.70 -3.90 12.10
CA PRO A 91 -7.14 -4.13 13.42
C PRO A 91 -7.96 -3.38 14.46
N ARG A 92 -7.93 -3.84 15.70
CA ARG A 92 -8.58 -3.15 16.82
C ARG A 92 -7.70 -3.30 18.04
N ILE A 93 -7.59 -2.26 18.86
CA ILE A 93 -6.81 -2.26 20.10
C ILE A 93 -7.22 -3.44 21.01
N SER A 94 -8.50 -3.82 21.05
CA SER A 94 -9.01 -4.94 21.86
C SER A 94 -8.74 -6.33 21.27
N SER A 95 -8.03 -6.43 20.15
CA SER A 95 -7.76 -7.70 19.44
C SER A 95 -6.56 -8.42 20.01
N PRO A 96 -6.44 -9.75 19.75
CA PRO A 96 -5.18 -10.44 20.00
C PRO A 96 -4.02 -9.72 19.30
N PRO A 97 -2.92 -9.40 20.01
CA PRO A 97 -1.81 -8.62 19.44
C PRO A 97 -1.24 -9.21 18.16
N ASP A 98 -1.10 -10.54 18.07
CA ASP A 98 -0.55 -11.20 16.88
C ASP A 98 -1.45 -11.04 15.64
N LEU A 99 -2.78 -10.96 15.82
CA LEU A 99 -3.70 -10.70 14.72
C LEU A 99 -3.54 -9.27 14.20
N ASN A 100 -3.38 -8.30 15.10
CA ASN A 100 -3.07 -6.92 14.73
C ASN A 100 -1.72 -6.84 14.02
N ARG A 101 -0.68 -7.49 14.55
CA ARG A 101 0.65 -7.57 13.93
C ARG A 101 0.55 -8.13 12.51
N ALA A 102 -0.21 -9.20 12.30
CA ALA A 102 -0.43 -9.76 10.96
C ALA A 102 -1.05 -8.73 10.00
N ILE A 103 -2.08 -7.99 10.43
CA ILE A 103 -2.70 -6.95 9.59
C ILE A 103 -1.69 -5.86 9.20
N TRP A 104 -0.91 -5.37 10.17
CA TRP A 104 0.05 -4.30 9.96
C TRP A 104 1.23 -4.70 9.07
N TYR A 105 1.88 -5.84 9.36
CA TYR A 105 3.06 -6.31 8.63
C TYR A 105 2.74 -6.80 7.22
N TRP A 106 1.65 -7.55 7.07
CA TRP A 106 1.24 -8.06 5.76
C TRP A 106 0.47 -7.02 4.95
N GLY A 107 0.21 -5.84 5.50
CA GLY A 107 -0.49 -4.78 4.80
C GLY A 107 -1.91 -5.16 4.37
N LEU A 108 -2.59 -5.98 5.18
CA LEU A 108 -3.94 -6.49 4.88
C LEU A 108 -5.02 -5.41 4.94
N SER A 109 -4.68 -4.23 5.49
CA SER A 109 -5.56 -3.08 5.61
C SER A 109 -4.97 -1.86 4.91
N GLU A 110 -5.77 -1.19 4.08
CA GLU A 110 -5.41 0.10 3.49
C GLU A 110 -5.28 1.23 4.53
N THR A 111 -5.84 1.04 5.71
CA THR A 111 -5.92 2.09 6.74
C THR A 111 -4.96 1.84 7.89
N HIS A 112 -4.44 0.62 8.02
CA HIS A 112 -3.52 0.21 9.09
C HIS A 112 -2.45 -0.73 8.53
N SER A 113 -1.43 -0.12 7.96
CA SER A 113 -0.24 -0.83 7.50
C SER A 113 0.95 0.12 7.52
N PHE A 114 2.13 -0.45 7.36
CA PHE A 114 3.34 0.33 7.08
C PHE A 114 3.57 0.50 5.56
N ASN A 115 2.53 0.24 4.74
CA ASN A 115 2.65 0.28 3.30
C ASN A 115 2.50 1.72 2.79
N ARG A 116 3.56 2.26 2.18
CA ARG A 116 3.56 3.58 1.55
C ARG A 116 2.55 3.70 0.40
N SER A 117 2.16 2.58 -0.22
CA SER A 117 1.18 2.58 -1.30
C SER A 117 -0.23 3.00 -0.85
N HIS A 118 -0.47 3.07 0.46
CA HIS A 118 -1.78 3.37 0.99
C HIS A 118 -1.91 4.85 1.35
N ASN A 119 -2.78 5.56 0.65
CA ASN A 119 -2.95 7.01 0.81
C ASN A 119 -3.29 7.42 2.26
N ASN A 120 -4.15 6.67 2.95
CA ASN A 120 -4.49 6.92 4.34
C ASN A 120 -3.24 6.94 5.25
N ILE A 121 -2.30 6.03 5.02
CA ILE A 121 -1.05 5.96 5.79
C ILE A 121 -0.18 7.19 5.52
N CYS A 122 0.00 7.56 4.26
CA CYS A 122 0.77 8.75 3.89
C CYS A 122 0.18 10.03 4.52
N ILE A 123 -1.15 10.18 4.51
CA ILE A 123 -1.83 11.33 5.14
C ILE A 123 -1.52 11.38 6.63
N ASN A 124 -1.62 10.23 7.32
CA ASN A 124 -1.29 10.13 8.73
C ASN A 124 0.16 10.53 9.00
N VAL A 125 1.11 10.00 8.22
CA VAL A 125 2.54 10.35 8.34
C VAL A 125 2.74 11.86 8.21
N VAL A 126 2.17 12.50 7.18
CA VAL A 126 2.35 13.96 7.01
C VAL A 126 1.76 14.74 8.18
N LEU A 127 0.53 14.46 8.58
CA LEU A 127 -0.11 15.14 9.72
C LEU A 127 0.70 14.96 11.01
N MET A 128 1.26 13.77 11.21
CA MET A 128 2.11 13.43 12.34
C MET A 128 3.43 14.21 12.33
N VAL A 129 4.10 14.28 11.17
CA VAL A 129 5.36 15.04 11.01
C VAL A 129 5.15 16.52 11.26
N PHE A 130 4.10 17.11 10.69
CA PHE A 130 3.74 18.50 10.96
C PHE A 130 3.49 18.70 12.45
N THR A 131 2.73 17.80 13.09
CA THR A 131 2.47 17.86 14.52
C THR A 131 3.74 17.85 15.37
N LEU A 132 4.71 16.99 15.05
CA LEU A 132 6.02 16.95 15.73
C LEU A 132 6.83 18.22 15.50
N ALA A 133 6.88 18.71 14.25
CA ALA A 133 7.60 19.94 13.92
C ALA A 133 7.06 21.14 14.73
N CYS A 134 5.73 21.22 14.88
CA CYS A 134 5.09 22.27 15.67
C CYS A 134 5.50 22.23 17.14
N ASP A 135 5.44 21.04 17.73
CA ASP A 135 5.76 20.80 19.13
C ASP A 135 7.22 21.18 19.43
N ARG A 136 8.15 20.74 18.57
CA ARG A 136 9.58 21.00 18.69
C ARG A 136 9.96 22.47 18.51
N ALA A 137 9.24 23.19 17.65
CA ALA A 137 9.40 24.64 17.51
C ALA A 137 8.74 25.45 18.66
N GLY A 138 8.13 24.77 19.64
CA GLY A 138 7.52 25.42 20.81
C GLY A 138 6.21 26.15 20.49
N TYR A 139 5.53 25.75 19.41
CA TYR A 139 4.17 26.21 19.13
C TYR A 139 3.19 25.48 20.03
N ARG A 140 2.18 26.19 20.52
CA ARG A 140 1.10 25.57 21.29
C ARG A 140 0.21 24.84 20.29
N THR A 141 0.31 23.52 20.24
CA THR A 141 -0.55 22.63 19.47
C THR A 141 -1.72 22.21 20.37
N PRO A 142 -2.92 22.82 20.28
CA PRO A 142 -3.99 22.51 21.23
C PRO A 142 -4.46 21.05 21.21
N TRP A 143 -4.20 20.33 20.13
CA TRP A 143 -4.41 18.88 20.07
C TRP A 143 -3.35 18.06 20.83
N LEU A 144 -2.15 18.60 21.07
CA LEU A 144 -1.15 18.01 21.98
C LEU A 144 -1.20 18.63 23.39
N ALA A 145 -1.70 19.85 23.55
CA ALA A 145 -1.62 20.62 24.80
C ALA A 145 -2.65 20.20 25.86
N GLN A 146 -3.55 19.26 25.56
CA GLN A 146 -4.37 18.61 26.59
C GLN A 146 -3.49 17.65 27.42
N GLN A 147 -3.85 17.38 28.68
CA GLN A 147 -3.04 16.58 29.63
C GLN A 147 -2.69 15.15 29.16
N SER A 148 -3.17 14.74 27.99
CA SER A 148 -2.78 13.58 27.18
C SER A 148 -1.41 13.69 26.49
N SER A 149 -0.73 14.85 26.54
CA SER A 149 0.51 15.12 25.79
C SER A 149 1.62 14.08 25.98
N THR A 150 1.72 13.48 27.16
CA THR A 150 2.81 12.54 27.50
C THR A 150 2.78 11.23 26.72
N ARG A 151 1.63 10.84 26.16
CA ARG A 151 1.48 9.56 25.43
C ARG A 151 1.33 9.74 23.93
N ILE A 152 0.76 10.86 23.49
CA ILE A 152 0.55 11.14 22.06
C ILE A 152 1.86 11.40 21.32
N VAL A 153 2.82 12.12 21.92
CA VAL A 153 4.12 12.36 21.27
C VAL A 153 4.87 11.05 21.02
N PRO A 154 5.06 10.15 22.03
CA PRO A 154 5.64 8.84 21.78
C PRO A 154 4.88 7.99 20.76
N PHE A 155 3.55 8.07 20.71
CA PHE A 155 2.75 7.36 19.71
C PHE A 155 3.11 7.83 18.30
N ILE A 156 3.13 9.16 18.09
CA ILE A 156 3.43 9.79 16.81
C ILE A 156 4.87 9.48 16.37
N GLU A 157 5.85 9.70 17.25
CA GLU A 157 7.27 9.46 16.95
C GLU A 157 7.52 8.00 16.58
N GLN A 158 6.93 7.05 17.32
CA GLN A 158 7.12 5.63 17.05
C GLN A 158 6.43 5.18 15.76
N PHE A 159 5.26 5.74 15.42
CA PHE A 159 4.63 5.43 14.14
C PHE A 159 5.49 5.89 12.97
N VAL A 160 6.00 7.12 13.03
CA VAL A 160 6.87 7.68 11.99
C VAL A 160 8.16 6.86 11.86
N ASP A 161 8.82 6.53 12.99
CA ASP A 161 9.99 5.64 13.00
C ASP A 161 9.69 4.27 12.38
N ALA A 162 8.57 3.65 12.75
CA ALA A 162 8.15 2.35 12.24
C ALA A 162 7.88 2.39 10.73
N PHE A 163 7.17 3.43 10.27
CA PHE A 163 6.90 3.64 8.84
C PHE A 163 8.20 3.81 8.05
N MET A 164 9.18 4.55 8.58
CA MET A 164 10.45 4.74 7.89
C MET A 164 11.29 3.47 7.82
N MET A 165 11.39 2.73 8.93
CA MET A 165 12.19 1.50 8.94
C MET A 165 11.64 0.42 8.03
N GLN A 166 10.32 0.34 7.85
CA GLN A 166 9.71 -0.59 6.89
C GLN A 166 10.25 -0.42 5.47
N ASN A 167 10.62 0.80 5.11
CA ASN A 167 11.05 1.15 3.76
C ASN A 167 12.54 0.95 3.53
N ILE A 168 13.33 0.62 4.56
CA ILE A 168 14.77 0.39 4.43
C ILE A 168 15.01 -1.10 4.13
N PRO A 169 15.38 -1.50 2.88
CA PRO A 169 15.36 -2.89 2.43
C PRO A 169 16.36 -3.83 3.14
N ALA A 170 17.23 -3.30 4.00
CA ALA A 170 18.36 -4.03 4.59
C ALA A 170 18.23 -4.27 6.10
N SER A 171 17.28 -3.64 6.79
CA SER A 171 17.10 -3.88 8.21
C SER A 171 16.10 -5.01 8.42
N ASN A 172 16.59 -6.24 8.66
CA ASN A 172 15.81 -7.30 9.32
C ASN A 172 15.37 -6.93 10.76
N ASN A 173 15.51 -5.67 11.13
CA ASN A 173 15.15 -5.12 12.42
C ASN A 173 13.70 -4.64 12.36
N CYS A 174 12.82 -5.37 13.06
CA CYS A 174 11.41 -5.02 13.24
C CYS A 174 11.15 -4.25 14.55
N ASP A 175 12.20 -3.85 15.29
CA ASP A 175 12.10 -3.32 16.66
C ASP A 175 11.28 -2.03 16.70
N LYS A 176 11.40 -1.16 15.68
CA LYS A 176 10.64 0.10 15.63
C LYS A 176 9.16 -0.16 15.40
N GLN A 177 8.82 -1.06 14.48
CA GLN A 177 7.46 -1.50 14.20
C GLN A 177 6.85 -2.19 15.44
N GLU A 178 7.57 -3.11 16.08
CA GLU A 178 7.11 -3.79 17.30
C GLU A 178 6.89 -2.81 18.44
N LYS A 179 7.80 -1.85 18.64
CA LYS A 179 7.65 -0.80 19.66
C LYS A 179 6.41 0.06 19.41
N PHE A 180 6.17 0.46 18.16
CA PHE A 180 4.95 1.17 17.80
C PHE A 180 3.70 0.32 18.06
N LEU A 181 3.68 -0.94 17.64
CA LEU A 181 2.52 -1.81 17.83
C LEU A 181 2.22 -2.07 19.31
N ASP A 182 3.24 -2.18 20.16
CA ASP A 182 3.08 -2.23 21.61
C ASP A 182 2.46 -0.93 22.15
N THR A 183 2.99 0.23 21.72
CA THR A 183 2.42 1.53 22.11
C THR A 183 0.97 1.68 21.64
N TRP A 184 0.66 1.33 20.38
CA TRP A 184 -0.66 1.42 19.78
C TRP A 184 -1.67 0.53 20.52
N ASN A 185 -1.33 -0.75 20.76
CA ASN A 185 -2.18 -1.69 21.50
C ASN A 185 -2.46 -1.26 22.96
N ASN A 186 -1.61 -0.42 23.55
CA ASN A 186 -1.77 0.09 24.91
C ASN A 186 -2.23 1.56 24.98
N SER A 187 -2.54 2.17 23.83
CA SER A 187 -2.95 3.57 23.74
C SER A 187 -4.46 3.72 23.63
N GLU A 188 -4.92 4.97 23.75
CA GLU A 188 -6.29 5.38 23.39
C GLU A 188 -6.35 6.04 22.00
N TYR A 189 -5.21 6.10 21.32
CA TYR A 189 -5.05 6.77 20.03
C TYR A 189 -5.09 5.75 18.91
N ASP A 190 -5.56 6.21 17.76
CA ASP A 190 -5.55 5.43 16.53
C ASP A 190 -5.15 6.32 15.36
N VAL A 191 -4.81 5.70 14.23
CA VAL A 191 -4.58 6.42 12.99
C VAL A 191 -5.90 6.93 12.40
N LEU A 192 -5.83 8.05 11.70
CA LEU A 192 -6.97 8.64 11.01
C LEU A 192 -7.38 7.73 9.85
N VAL A 193 -8.65 7.33 9.84
CA VAL A 193 -9.24 6.55 8.75
C VAL A 193 -10.16 7.44 7.93
N LEU A 194 -9.76 7.75 6.70
CA LEU A 194 -10.57 8.49 5.74
C LEU A 194 -11.11 7.56 4.67
N SER A 195 -12.40 7.69 4.35
CA SER A 195 -12.95 7.08 3.13
C SER A 195 -12.36 7.78 1.90
N SER A 196 -12.29 7.09 0.75
CA SER A 196 -11.76 7.68 -0.48
C SER A 196 -12.48 8.99 -0.82
N ASP A 197 -13.82 9.01 -0.80
CA ASP A 197 -14.61 10.22 -1.06
C ASP A 197 -14.30 11.37 -0.09
N ARG A 198 -13.95 11.05 1.16
CA ARG A 198 -13.57 12.06 2.15
C ARG A 198 -12.16 12.58 1.91
N ILE A 199 -11.23 11.75 1.44
CA ILE A 199 -9.90 12.21 1.03
C ILE A 199 -10.08 13.25 -0.08
N ASP A 200 -10.84 12.93 -1.12
CA ASP A 200 -11.08 13.83 -2.25
C ASP A 200 -11.81 15.12 -1.82
N THR A 201 -12.81 14.98 -0.95
CA THR A 201 -13.54 16.14 -0.39
C THR A 201 -12.63 17.02 0.45
N VAL A 202 -11.77 16.44 1.30
CA VAL A 202 -10.84 17.18 2.16
C VAL A 202 -9.80 17.91 1.30
N LEU A 203 -9.23 17.23 0.30
CA LEU A 203 -8.31 17.84 -0.65
C LEU A 203 -8.99 18.97 -1.42
N THR A 204 -10.20 18.75 -1.94
CA THR A 204 -10.99 19.76 -2.67
C THR A 204 -11.33 20.96 -1.79
N THR A 205 -11.71 20.72 -0.53
CA THR A 205 -12.02 21.80 0.42
C THR A 205 -10.77 22.59 0.76
N ALA A 206 -9.62 21.92 0.96
CA ALA A 206 -8.34 22.59 1.15
C ALA A 206 -7.99 23.48 -0.06
N MET A 207 -8.26 23.04 -1.30
CA MET A 207 -8.09 23.84 -2.52
C MET A 207 -9.00 25.07 -2.56
N GLN A 208 -10.29 24.92 -2.29
CA GLN A 208 -11.24 26.03 -2.30
C GLN A 208 -10.89 27.06 -1.22
N TRP A 209 -10.42 26.58 -0.07
CA TRP A 209 -9.95 27.43 1.01
C TRP A 209 -8.67 28.17 0.61
N GLN A 210 -7.72 27.53 -0.06
CA GLN A 210 -6.53 28.17 -0.62
C GLN A 210 -6.92 29.32 -1.56
N LYS A 211 -7.77 29.04 -2.55
CA LYS A 211 -8.20 30.03 -3.55
C LYS A 211 -8.90 31.24 -2.93
N SER A 212 -9.64 31.04 -1.85
CA SER A 212 -10.46 32.09 -1.22
C SER A 212 -9.77 32.87 -0.10
N LYS A 213 -8.82 32.26 0.63
CA LYS A 213 -8.22 32.84 1.85
C LYS A 213 -6.74 33.17 1.73
N LEU A 214 -6.03 32.60 0.75
CA LEU A 214 -4.57 32.61 0.67
C LEU A 214 -3.96 33.41 -0.48
N LYS A 215 -4.74 34.28 -1.14
CA LYS A 215 -4.23 35.33 -2.06
C LYS A 215 -3.14 36.25 -1.46
N ALA A 216 -2.78 36.08 -0.19
CA ALA A 216 -1.89 36.95 0.58
C ALA A 216 -0.67 36.25 1.20
N VAL A 217 -0.54 34.91 1.15
CA VAL A 217 0.74 34.26 1.52
C VAL A 217 1.43 33.91 0.21
N SER A 218 2.58 34.53 0.03
CA SER A 218 3.30 34.65 -1.22
C SER A 218 3.60 33.30 -1.87
N GLU A 219 3.98 33.37 -3.15
CA GLU A 219 4.57 32.29 -3.96
C GLU A 219 5.78 31.59 -3.31
N GLY A 220 6.17 31.92 -2.08
CA GLY A 220 7.18 31.20 -1.34
C GLY A 220 6.73 29.81 -0.86
N LEU A 221 5.43 29.59 -0.58
CA LEU A 221 4.96 28.36 0.09
C LEU A 221 4.94 27.09 -0.76
N TRP A 222 5.26 27.17 -2.05
CA TRP A 222 5.21 26.01 -2.94
C TRP A 222 6.31 24.98 -2.67
N HIS A 223 7.36 25.35 -1.94
CA HIS A 223 8.45 24.44 -1.58
C HIS A 223 8.37 24.02 -0.08
N PRO A 224 8.45 22.70 0.26
CA PRO A 224 8.41 22.21 1.65
C PRO A 224 9.34 22.97 2.61
N MET A 225 10.55 23.29 2.12
CA MET A 225 11.54 24.05 2.88
C MET A 225 11.12 25.48 3.14
N SER A 226 10.42 26.13 2.21
CA SER A 226 9.93 27.49 2.42
C SER A 226 8.85 27.55 3.48
N PHE A 227 8.07 26.48 3.66
CA PHE A 227 7.14 26.40 4.79
C PHE A 227 7.91 26.40 6.11
N LEU A 228 8.91 25.53 6.26
CA LEU A 228 9.72 25.46 7.49
C LEU A 228 10.59 26.71 7.71
N THR A 229 11.14 27.32 6.66
CA THR A 229 11.98 28.52 6.80
C THR A 229 11.17 29.81 6.91
N GLN A 230 10.00 29.92 6.27
CA GLN A 230 9.06 31.03 6.49
C GLN A 230 8.23 30.87 7.77
N THR A 231 8.23 29.70 8.43
CA THR A 231 7.66 29.61 9.79
C THR A 231 8.36 30.51 10.79
N GLU A 232 9.62 30.92 10.54
CA GLU A 232 10.29 31.96 11.32
C GLU A 232 9.57 33.31 11.22
N GLU A 233 8.86 33.58 10.11
CA GLU A 233 8.06 34.79 9.90
C GLU A 233 6.59 34.63 10.31
N MET A 234 6.08 33.40 10.44
CA MET A 234 4.72 33.15 10.89
C MET A 234 4.59 33.26 12.42
N THR A 235 3.63 34.05 12.85
CA THR A 235 3.26 34.10 14.27
C THR A 235 2.68 32.75 14.74
N LYS A 236 2.81 32.46 16.03
CA LYS A 236 2.23 31.25 16.64
C LYS A 236 0.73 31.11 16.36
N ASP A 237 0.00 32.22 16.34
CA ASP A 237 -1.44 32.25 16.09
C ASP A 237 -1.78 31.93 14.63
N GLN A 238 -1.01 32.45 13.67
CA GLN A 238 -1.20 32.09 12.25
C GLN A 238 -0.93 30.60 12.02
N PHE A 239 0.16 30.09 12.59
CA PHE A 239 0.46 28.66 12.49
C PHE A 239 -0.64 27.83 13.14
N HIS A 240 -1.11 28.21 14.34
CA HIS A 240 -2.19 27.51 15.01
C HIS A 240 -3.48 27.46 14.16
N ASN A 241 -3.84 28.56 13.51
CA ASN A 241 -5.06 28.67 12.72
C ASN A 241 -4.95 28.04 11.32
N HIS A 242 -3.73 27.86 10.78
CA HIS A 242 -3.52 27.50 9.37
C HIS A 242 -2.58 26.31 9.14
N GLY A 243 -1.88 25.82 10.16
CA GLY A 243 -0.87 24.75 10.04
C GLY A 243 -1.39 23.46 9.42
N ILE A 244 -2.60 23.04 9.78
CA ILE A 244 -3.24 21.86 9.18
C ILE A 244 -3.55 22.08 7.70
N ILE A 245 -3.96 23.31 7.34
CA ILE A 245 -4.28 23.69 5.96
C ILE A 245 -3.02 23.68 5.12
N PHE A 246 -1.91 24.18 5.67
CA PHE A 246 -0.61 24.11 5.02
C PHE A 246 -0.13 22.67 4.82
N ALA A 247 -0.32 21.79 5.81
CA ALA A 247 -0.05 20.36 5.64
C ALA A 247 -0.85 19.77 4.47
N TRP A 248 -2.15 20.07 4.39
CA TRP A 248 -3.00 19.63 3.28
C TRP A 248 -2.58 20.21 1.92
N GLN A 249 -2.20 21.48 1.86
CA GLN A 249 -1.73 22.13 0.64
C GLN A 249 -0.44 21.50 0.14
N TRP A 250 0.49 21.27 1.06
CA TRP A 250 1.75 20.61 0.76
C TRP A 250 1.51 19.22 0.17
N MET A 251 0.64 18.43 0.82
CA MET A 251 0.29 17.09 0.33
C MET A 251 -0.30 17.12 -1.07
N TRP A 252 -1.17 18.09 -1.35
CA TRP A 252 -1.79 18.25 -2.66
C TRP A 252 -0.76 18.62 -3.74
N PHE A 253 0.06 19.65 -3.49
CA PHE A 253 1.09 20.08 -4.43
C PHE A 253 2.03 18.92 -4.76
N PHE A 254 2.43 18.19 -3.72
CA PHE A 254 3.32 17.06 -3.89
C PHE A 254 2.68 15.92 -4.68
N ALA A 255 1.40 15.61 -4.43
CA ALA A 255 0.66 14.63 -5.22
C ALA A 255 0.65 14.97 -6.71
N LYS A 256 0.49 16.26 -7.06
CA LYS A 256 0.54 16.74 -8.44
C LYS A 256 1.93 16.64 -9.05
N LEU A 257 2.98 17.00 -8.31
CA LEU A 257 4.35 16.85 -8.77
C LEU A 257 4.70 15.38 -9.05
N CYS A 258 4.24 14.45 -8.21
CA CYS A 258 4.39 13.01 -8.44
C CYS A 258 3.64 12.53 -9.68
N GLU A 259 2.40 12.99 -9.89
CA GLU A 259 1.61 12.67 -11.08
C GLU A 259 2.28 13.16 -12.37
N ALA A 260 2.76 14.40 -12.38
CA ALA A 260 3.48 14.99 -13.51
C ALA A 260 4.79 14.22 -13.81
N ASN A 261 5.59 13.90 -12.79
CA ASN A 261 6.83 13.12 -12.96
C ASN A 261 6.56 11.71 -13.50
N ARG A 262 5.45 11.09 -13.10
CA ARG A 262 5.03 9.78 -13.64
C ARG A 262 4.68 9.90 -15.11
N LEU A 263 3.84 10.87 -15.49
CA LEU A 263 3.47 11.09 -16.90
C LEU A 263 4.71 11.31 -17.77
N LYS A 264 5.70 12.06 -17.26
CA LYS A 264 6.99 12.23 -17.92
C LYS A 264 7.77 10.91 -18.07
N GLN A 265 7.82 10.07 -17.03
CA GLN A 265 8.51 8.77 -17.09
C GLN A 265 7.83 7.79 -18.06
N GLU A 266 6.49 7.75 -18.05
CA GLU A 266 5.73 6.94 -19.00
C GLU A 266 5.98 7.42 -20.42
N HIS A 267 5.97 8.72 -20.65
CA HIS A 267 6.26 9.30 -21.95
C HIS A 267 7.66 8.94 -22.46
N VAL A 268 8.70 9.01 -21.62
CA VAL A 268 10.05 8.56 -21.97
C VAL A 268 10.05 7.07 -22.39
N HIS A 269 9.29 6.23 -21.70
CA HIS A 269 9.19 4.82 -22.04
C HIS A 269 8.50 4.59 -23.40
N TRP A 270 7.49 5.39 -23.73
CA TRP A 270 6.77 5.30 -25.00
C TRP A 270 7.66 5.75 -26.17
N GLU A 271 8.47 6.79 -25.97
CA GLU A 271 9.47 7.23 -26.95
C GLU A 271 10.53 6.15 -27.21
N GLU A 272 11.01 5.48 -26.16
CA GLU A 272 11.96 4.36 -26.28
C GLU A 272 11.38 3.15 -27.02
N ASP A 273 10.09 2.88 -26.83
CA ASP A 273 9.37 1.78 -27.51
C ASP A 273 8.85 2.15 -28.91
N GLY A 274 9.05 3.40 -29.35
CA GLY A 274 8.60 3.89 -30.66
C GLY A 274 7.08 4.04 -30.79
N ILE A 275 6.38 4.16 -29.66
CA ILE A 275 4.94 4.39 -29.59
C ILE A 275 4.73 5.91 -29.56
N GLU A 276 4.08 6.46 -30.59
CA GLU A 276 3.68 7.87 -30.58
C GLU A 276 2.75 8.13 -29.38
N ALA A 277 3.09 9.13 -28.57
CA ALA A 277 2.29 9.54 -27.42
C ALA A 277 0.90 9.99 -27.87
N ASP A 278 -0.11 9.65 -27.07
CA ASP A 278 -1.46 10.16 -27.27
C ASP A 278 -1.41 11.71 -27.17
N PRO A 279 -1.90 12.45 -28.17
CA PRO A 279 -1.88 13.91 -28.16
C PRO A 279 -2.54 14.54 -26.92
N ASP A 280 -3.49 13.85 -26.28
CA ASP A 280 -4.11 14.31 -25.05
C ASP A 280 -3.14 14.24 -23.85
N VAL A 281 -2.31 13.20 -23.79
CA VAL A 281 -1.26 13.04 -22.77
C VAL A 281 -0.13 14.04 -22.98
N GLN A 282 0.28 14.25 -24.24
CA GLN A 282 1.29 15.26 -24.60
C GLN A 282 0.85 16.66 -24.16
N MET A 283 -0.42 17.00 -24.39
CA MET A 283 -0.99 18.29 -24.00
C MET A 283 -1.02 18.47 -22.47
N GLU A 284 -1.22 17.42 -21.68
CA GLU A 284 -1.11 17.49 -20.22
C GLU A 284 0.33 17.71 -19.76
N ILE A 285 1.30 16.99 -20.34
CA ILE A 285 2.73 17.17 -20.03
C ILE A 285 3.18 18.60 -20.37
N ASP A 286 2.81 19.11 -21.55
CA ASP A 286 3.16 20.46 -22.01
C ASP A 286 2.47 21.56 -21.18
N LYS A 287 1.28 21.28 -20.60
CA LYS A 287 0.61 22.18 -19.66
C LYS A 287 1.34 22.24 -18.33
N ASP A 288 1.83 21.10 -17.84
CA ASP A 288 2.53 21.01 -16.56
C ASP A 288 3.96 21.57 -16.63
N GLU A 289 4.66 21.43 -17.76
CA GLU A 289 5.99 22.04 -17.95
C GLU A 289 5.97 23.57 -17.99
N ARG A 290 4.83 24.17 -18.38
CA ARG A 290 4.63 25.63 -18.26
C ARG A 290 4.43 26.10 -16.83
N MET A 291 4.30 25.20 -15.84
CA MET A 291 4.27 25.59 -14.42
C MET A 291 5.65 25.99 -13.88
N ASP A 292 6.75 25.65 -14.55
CA ASP A 292 8.10 25.70 -13.95
C ASP A 292 8.95 26.94 -14.30
N MET A 293 8.53 27.87 -15.17
CA MET A 293 9.48 28.87 -15.73
C MET A 293 9.16 30.35 -15.52
N ASP A 294 7.92 30.74 -15.21
CA ASP A 294 7.56 32.15 -15.12
C ASP A 294 6.33 32.31 -14.22
N GLY A 295 6.58 32.69 -12.96
CA GLY A 295 5.59 32.83 -11.89
C GLY A 295 4.54 33.91 -12.11
N GLU A 296 3.75 33.82 -13.17
CA GLU A 296 2.53 34.60 -13.35
C GLU A 296 1.41 33.66 -13.83
N MET A 297 0.68 33.13 -12.84
CA MET A 297 -0.43 32.21 -13.06
C MET A 297 -1.66 32.98 -13.55
N ASP A 298 -1.82 33.14 -14.87
CA ASP A 298 -3.03 33.73 -15.46
C ASP A 298 -4.17 32.69 -15.45
N PHE A 299 -4.90 32.61 -14.33
CA PHE A 299 -6.11 31.80 -14.20
C PHE A 299 -7.24 32.40 -15.04
N LYS A 300 -7.25 32.11 -16.36
CA LYS A 300 -8.47 32.22 -17.15
C LYS A 300 -9.36 31.04 -16.79
N ILE A 301 -10.42 31.36 -16.05
CA ILE A 301 -11.55 30.46 -15.79
C ILE A 301 -12.16 30.12 -17.15
N TYR A 302 -11.91 28.89 -17.62
CA TYR A 302 -12.78 28.29 -18.63
C TYR A 302 -13.98 27.76 -17.85
N GLU A 303 -15.14 28.38 -18.09
CA GLU A 303 -16.42 27.77 -17.77
C GLU A 303 -16.48 26.47 -18.59
N ASP A 304 -16.46 25.32 -17.92
CA ASP A 304 -16.60 24.01 -18.55
C ASP A 304 -17.88 23.99 -19.40
N GLU A 305 -17.73 23.96 -20.72
CA GLU A 305 -18.73 23.38 -21.59
C GLU A 305 -18.82 21.90 -21.22
N MET A 306 -19.92 21.53 -20.55
CA MET A 306 -20.27 20.13 -20.33
C MET A 306 -20.40 19.45 -21.69
N VAL A 307 -19.40 18.66 -22.05
CA VAL A 307 -19.50 17.71 -23.15
C VAL A 307 -20.45 16.60 -22.69
N GLU A 308 -21.62 16.52 -23.33
CA GLU A 308 -22.52 15.37 -23.19
C GLU A 308 -21.76 14.11 -23.59
N VAL A 309 -21.36 13.30 -22.60
CA VAL A 309 -20.82 11.97 -22.84
C VAL A 309 -22.01 11.08 -23.19
N GLU A 310 -22.09 10.63 -24.44
CA GLU A 310 -23.05 9.60 -24.86
C GLU A 310 -22.87 8.35 -24.00
N GLU A 311 -23.97 7.91 -23.36
CA GLU A 311 -24.04 6.64 -22.62
C GLU A 311 -23.66 5.46 -23.51
N VAL A 312 -22.43 4.98 -23.37
CA VAL A 312 -22.03 3.65 -23.84
C VAL A 312 -22.73 2.63 -22.92
N LYS A 313 -23.82 2.03 -23.42
CA LYS A 313 -24.47 0.88 -22.79
C LYS A 313 -23.55 -0.33 -22.89
N GLU A 314 -22.69 -0.51 -21.90
CA GLU A 314 -22.00 -1.78 -21.69
C GLU A 314 -23.03 -2.84 -21.24
N SER A 315 -23.20 -3.85 -22.08
CA SER A 315 -23.97 -5.04 -21.77
C SER A 315 -23.30 -5.79 -20.64
N VAL A 316 -23.98 -5.89 -19.50
CA VAL A 316 -23.62 -6.77 -18.38
C VAL A 316 -23.73 -8.23 -18.85
N GLY A 317 -22.62 -8.77 -19.31
CA GLY A 317 -22.44 -10.21 -19.51
C GLY A 317 -22.27 -10.89 -18.16
N SER A 318 -23.11 -11.88 -17.86
CA SER A 318 -23.00 -12.73 -16.68
C SER A 318 -21.71 -13.54 -16.74
N GLY A 319 -20.70 -13.12 -15.98
CA GLY A 319 -19.37 -13.73 -15.90
C GLY A 319 -19.34 -15.03 -15.10
N GLU A 320 -19.77 -16.13 -15.71
CA GLU A 320 -19.55 -17.49 -15.19
C GLU A 320 -18.63 -18.36 -16.07
N ASP A 321 -18.18 -17.89 -17.25
CA ASP A 321 -17.53 -18.78 -18.25
C ASP A 321 -16.03 -18.54 -18.53
N ASP A 322 -15.36 -17.57 -17.89
CA ASP A 322 -13.99 -17.16 -18.32
C ASP A 322 -12.81 -17.69 -17.48
N MET A 323 -13.02 -18.73 -16.67
CA MET A 323 -11.94 -19.43 -15.93
C MET A 323 -11.31 -20.59 -16.72
N ARG A 324 -11.52 -20.65 -18.05
CA ARG A 324 -11.00 -21.73 -18.93
C ARG A 324 -9.81 -21.34 -19.80
N GLY A 325 -9.47 -20.05 -19.90
CA GLY A 325 -8.27 -19.58 -20.60
C GLY A 325 -7.07 -19.57 -19.65
N ASP A 326 -5.95 -20.15 -20.08
CA ASP A 326 -4.66 -20.18 -19.37
C ASP A 326 -4.55 -21.08 -18.14
N VAL A 327 -5.03 -22.33 -18.26
CA VAL A 327 -4.43 -23.43 -17.50
C VAL A 327 -3.10 -23.80 -18.17
N LEU A 328 -2.07 -22.97 -17.97
CA LEU A 328 -0.72 -23.52 -17.88
C LEU A 328 -0.80 -24.52 -16.72
N GLU A 329 -0.94 -25.81 -17.03
CA GLU A 329 -0.78 -26.86 -16.04
C GLU A 329 0.63 -26.71 -15.51
N ASP A 330 0.75 -26.03 -14.36
CA ASP A 330 1.93 -26.04 -13.53
C ASP A 330 2.40 -27.49 -13.48
N LYS A 331 3.55 -27.78 -14.10
CA LYS A 331 4.13 -29.13 -14.19
C LYS A 331 4.71 -29.54 -12.83
N VAL A 332 3.91 -29.40 -11.78
CA VAL A 332 4.24 -29.79 -10.42
C VAL A 332 4.10 -31.30 -10.34
N ASN A 333 5.19 -31.96 -9.98
CA ASN A 333 5.15 -33.39 -9.68
C ASN A 333 4.49 -33.61 -8.31
N LEU A 334 3.17 -33.85 -8.31
CA LEU A 334 2.35 -33.98 -7.09
C LEU A 334 2.79 -35.12 -6.16
N SER A 335 3.52 -36.12 -6.66
CA SER A 335 4.06 -37.21 -5.82
C SER A 335 5.22 -36.76 -4.94
N ASN A 336 5.88 -35.64 -5.27
CA ASN A 336 7.01 -35.09 -4.51
C ASN A 336 6.56 -34.00 -3.53
N VAL A 337 5.29 -33.61 -3.54
CA VAL A 337 4.78 -32.57 -2.63
C VAL A 337 4.71 -33.13 -1.22
N ASP A 338 5.33 -32.42 -0.27
CA ASP A 338 5.16 -32.72 1.15
C ASP A 338 3.79 -32.22 1.63
N TRP A 339 2.78 -33.07 1.47
CA TRP A 339 1.41 -32.82 1.94
C TRP A 339 1.30 -32.71 3.47
N THR A 340 2.38 -33.03 4.22
CA THR A 340 2.44 -32.88 5.67
C THR A 340 3.03 -31.55 6.11
N SER A 341 3.62 -30.78 5.19
CA SER A 341 4.13 -29.44 5.44
C SER A 341 3.03 -28.57 6.08
N PRO A 342 3.32 -27.84 7.17
CA PRO A 342 2.32 -27.03 7.85
C PRO A 342 1.59 -26.04 6.91
N LEU A 343 2.32 -25.36 6.03
CA LEU A 343 1.74 -24.44 5.04
C LEU A 343 0.73 -25.13 4.12
N VAL A 344 1.10 -26.31 3.59
CA VAL A 344 0.24 -27.08 2.68
C VAL A 344 -0.98 -27.61 3.41
N ARG A 345 -0.78 -28.14 4.63
CA ARG A 345 -1.87 -28.67 5.47
C ARG A 345 -2.92 -27.62 5.76
N VAL A 346 -2.50 -26.39 6.08
CA VAL A 346 -3.44 -25.30 6.36
C VAL A 346 -4.27 -25.02 5.11
N LEU A 347 -3.63 -24.83 3.95
CA LEU A 347 -4.33 -24.56 2.69
C LEU A 347 -5.36 -25.63 2.32
N ILE A 348 -5.10 -26.91 2.57
CA ILE A 348 -6.04 -28.01 2.23
C ILE A 348 -7.10 -28.25 3.33
N SER A 349 -6.92 -27.68 4.52
CA SER A 349 -7.86 -27.80 5.65
C SER A 349 -8.82 -26.63 5.77
N MET A 350 -8.62 -25.58 4.96
CA MET A 350 -9.52 -24.44 4.90
C MET A 350 -10.78 -24.80 4.12
N ASP A 351 -11.71 -25.47 4.79
CA ASP A 351 -13.07 -25.74 4.29
C ASP A 351 -13.90 -24.44 4.19
N ASP A 352 -13.52 -23.42 4.97
CA ASP A 352 -14.27 -22.16 5.15
C ASP A 352 -14.00 -21.08 4.09
N ALA A 353 -13.19 -21.33 3.06
CA ALA A 353 -12.92 -20.33 2.03
C ALA A 353 -14.22 -19.89 1.29
N GLU A 354 -15.22 -20.77 1.20
CA GLU A 354 -16.54 -20.44 0.66
C GLU A 354 -17.35 -19.49 1.57
N GLU A 355 -17.04 -19.40 2.87
CA GLU A 355 -17.63 -18.35 3.73
C GLU A 355 -16.94 -17.00 3.53
N ALA A 356 -15.67 -16.97 3.14
CA ALA A 356 -14.96 -15.73 2.83
C ALA A 356 -15.55 -15.02 1.60
N ASP A 357 -16.06 -15.77 0.62
CA ASP A 357 -16.74 -15.22 -0.56
C ASP A 357 -18.07 -14.52 -0.24
N LYS A 358 -18.64 -14.73 0.97
CA LYS A 358 -19.85 -14.04 1.43
C LYS A 358 -19.55 -12.68 2.07
N VAL A 359 -18.29 -12.38 2.37
CA VAL A 359 -17.91 -11.01 2.75
C VAL A 359 -18.18 -10.13 1.53
N PRO A 360 -18.89 -8.99 1.69
CA PRO A 360 -19.14 -8.10 0.57
C PRO A 360 -17.82 -7.88 -0.15
N LYS A 361 -17.74 -8.28 -1.42
CA LYS A 361 -16.61 -7.92 -2.28
C LYS A 361 -16.54 -6.41 -2.18
N VAL A 362 -15.57 -5.92 -1.42
CA VAL A 362 -15.16 -4.51 -1.50
C VAL A 362 -14.90 -4.36 -2.99
N GLN A 363 -15.72 -3.57 -3.68
CA GLN A 363 -15.54 -3.33 -5.10
C GLN A 363 -14.09 -2.91 -5.27
N GLU A 364 -13.27 -3.83 -5.76
CA GLU A 364 -11.91 -3.53 -6.16
C GLU A 364 -12.07 -2.59 -7.34
N MET A 365 -12.04 -1.29 -7.04
CA MET A 365 -11.62 -0.33 -8.03
C MET A 365 -10.13 -0.57 -8.25
N SER A 366 -9.80 -1.62 -9.02
CA SER A 366 -8.43 -1.98 -9.39
C SER A 366 -7.89 -1.03 -10.45
N LYS A 367 -8.04 0.28 -10.24
CA LYS A 367 -7.03 1.20 -10.71
C LYS A 367 -5.92 1.07 -9.67
N VAL A 368 -4.75 0.59 -10.08
CA VAL A 368 -3.55 0.61 -9.24
C VAL A 368 -3.46 2.02 -8.66
N LYS A 369 -3.86 2.20 -7.39
CA LYS A 369 -3.79 3.50 -6.73
C LYS A 369 -2.32 3.71 -6.45
N ILE A 370 -1.68 4.46 -7.33
CA ILE A 370 -0.29 4.85 -7.17
C ILE A 370 -0.22 5.72 -5.91
N PRO A 371 0.66 5.40 -4.94
CA PRO A 371 0.87 6.28 -3.81
C PRO A 371 1.24 7.68 -4.29
N TRP A 372 0.55 8.68 -3.78
CA TRP A 372 0.85 10.07 -4.06
C TRP A 372 2.16 10.56 -3.41
N MET A 373 2.86 9.71 -2.64
CA MET A 373 4.14 10.02 -1.99
C MET A 373 5.17 8.90 -2.22
N ASN A 374 6.35 9.25 -2.74
CA ASN A 374 7.46 8.30 -2.91
C ASN A 374 8.40 8.27 -1.68
N GLU A 375 9.27 7.26 -1.63
CA GLU A 375 10.16 6.98 -0.48
C GLU A 375 11.18 8.09 -0.20
N THR A 376 11.80 8.62 -1.26
CA THR A 376 12.83 9.66 -1.16
C THR A 376 12.25 10.91 -0.53
N VAL A 377 11.02 11.27 -0.89
CA VAL A 377 10.38 12.47 -0.35
C VAL A 377 9.92 12.28 1.08
N ALA A 378 9.33 11.13 1.43
CA ALA A 378 9.00 10.84 2.83
C ALA A 378 10.24 10.93 3.74
N TYR A 379 11.40 10.49 3.22
CA TYR A 379 12.68 10.55 3.90
C TYR A 379 13.21 11.99 4.04
N GLU A 380 13.18 12.78 2.96
CA GLU A 380 13.58 14.20 2.98
C GLU A 380 12.74 15.02 3.96
N MET A 381 11.42 14.83 4.00
CA MET A 381 10.53 15.50 4.94
C MET A 381 10.95 15.32 6.40
N LEU A 382 11.40 14.12 6.75
CA LEU A 382 11.74 13.77 8.12
C LEU A 382 13.11 14.30 8.52
N GLN A 383 14.09 14.22 7.63
CA GLN A 383 15.38 14.89 7.83
C GLN A 383 15.19 16.40 8.03
N MET A 384 14.29 17.01 7.26
CA MET A 384 13.96 18.43 7.37
C MET A 384 13.22 18.78 8.68
N ALA A 385 12.43 17.86 9.24
CA ALA A 385 11.77 18.02 10.55
C ALA A 385 12.71 17.81 11.76
N GLY A 386 14.02 17.65 11.53
CA GLY A 386 15.00 17.35 12.57
C GLY A 386 14.81 15.96 13.18
N ILE A 387 14.15 15.04 12.46
CA ILE A 387 14.07 13.63 12.81
C ILE A 387 15.32 12.99 12.20
N GLU A 388 16.23 12.49 13.02
CA GLU A 388 17.40 11.76 12.54
C GLU A 388 16.94 10.48 11.84
N VAL A 389 16.90 10.51 10.51
CA VAL A 389 16.72 9.32 9.69
C VAL A 389 18.10 8.80 9.34
N MET A 390 18.38 7.53 9.63
CA MET A 390 19.67 6.93 9.31
C MET A 390 19.87 6.90 7.79
N PRO A 391 21.02 7.40 7.27
CA PRO A 391 21.31 7.36 5.84
C PRO A 391 21.29 5.92 5.33
N LYS A 392 20.72 5.74 4.13
CA LYS A 392 20.73 4.48 3.38
C LYS A 392 22.14 3.93 3.16
#